data_AF-A0A381W4A0-F1
#
_entry.id   AF-A0A381W4A0-F1
#
_cell.length_a   1.000
_cell.length_b   1.000
_cell.length_c   1.000
_cell.angle_alpha   90.00
_cell.angle_beta   90.00
_cell.angle_gamma   90.00
#
_symmetry.space_group_name_H-M   'P 1'
#
loop_
_entity.id
_entity.type
_entity.pdbx_description
1 polymer ?
#
loop_
_entity_poly.entity_id
_entity_poly.type
_entity_poly.pdbx_seq_one_letter_code
_entity_poly.pdbx_strand_id
1 'polypeptide(L)'
;MGTRYTYSQWDGTQSPFEELDTAFDRLSEEILEAGDVNEALRNLYAEGFHSDRPDPRVDGERGHSTGIRPVGGLKDLRRRLEELRRLNQEYFDLESPLREISEQLQDVVNTELDGIDRRLAEASEYLDNSSESERSSLGF
;
A
#
# COMPACT_ATOMS: atom_id res chain seq x y z
N MET A 1 -2.95 11.89 -8.57
CA MET A 1 -1.59 12.39 -8.85
C MET A 1 -0.76 12.22 -7.58
N GLY A 2 0.10 11.21 -7.49
CA GLY A 2 0.88 10.92 -6.28
C GLY A 2 2.13 11.79 -6.21
N THR A 3 2.34 12.46 -5.09
CA THR A 3 3.57 13.20 -4.80
C THR A 3 4.75 12.23 -4.71
N ARG A 4 5.71 12.35 -5.64
CA ARG A 4 6.91 11.50 -5.66
C ARG A 4 7.94 12.10 -4.72
N TYR A 5 8.28 11.37 -3.66
CA TYR A 5 9.31 11.77 -2.71
C TYR A 5 10.66 11.23 -3.19
N THR A 6 11.66 12.11 -3.26
CA THR A 6 13.05 11.74 -3.58
C THR A 6 13.85 11.83 -2.30
N TYR A 7 14.37 10.68 -1.86
CA TYR A 7 15.32 10.63 -0.75
C TYR A 7 16.73 10.71 -1.33
N SER A 8 17.56 11.60 -0.79
CA SER A 8 18.97 11.72 -1.16
C SER A 8 19.84 11.50 0.08
N GLN A 9 21.03 10.94 -0.13
CA GLN A 9 22.03 10.79 0.91
C GLN A 9 22.54 12.17 1.34
N TRP A 10 22.72 12.37 2.65
CA TRP A 10 23.19 13.64 3.22
C TRP A 10 24.65 13.88 2.84
N ASP A 11 24.92 14.95 2.08
CA ASP A 11 26.26 15.30 1.56
C ASP A 11 26.98 16.38 2.40
N GLY A 12 26.42 16.75 3.54
CA GLY A 12 26.97 17.76 4.44
C GLY A 12 26.85 19.21 3.96
N THR A 13 26.41 19.47 2.72
CA THR A 13 26.18 20.82 2.19
C THR A 13 24.77 21.33 2.43
N GLN A 14 23.84 20.42 2.74
CA GLN A 14 22.54 20.80 3.25
C GLN A 14 22.73 21.36 4.66
N SER A 15 22.25 22.58 4.88
CA SER A 15 22.06 23.16 6.21
C SER A 15 20.62 22.88 6.64
N PRO A 16 20.30 21.71 7.23
CA PRO A 16 18.97 21.45 7.77
C PRO A 16 18.66 22.30 9.01
N PHE A 17 19.55 23.23 9.36
CA PHE A 17 19.62 23.91 10.64
C PHE A 17 19.62 25.45 10.52
N GLU A 18 19.38 26.05 9.34
CA GLU A 18 19.19 27.52 9.24
C GLU A 18 18.01 28.03 10.10
N GLU A 19 17.15 27.12 10.59
CA GLU A 19 15.95 27.41 11.39
C GLU A 19 16.02 26.79 12.81
N LEU A 20 17.24 26.49 13.30
CA LEU A 20 17.45 25.90 14.62
C LEU A 20 16.94 26.82 15.75
N ASP A 21 16.93 28.13 15.55
CA ASP A 21 16.49 29.10 16.54
C ASP A 21 15.04 28.84 17.00
N THR A 22 14.15 28.47 16.08
CA THR A 22 12.75 28.18 16.45
C THR A 22 12.61 26.83 17.17
N ALA A 23 13.46 25.84 16.83
CA ALA A 23 13.52 24.59 17.57
C ALA A 23 14.09 24.79 18.98
N PHE A 24 15.06 25.69 19.14
CA PHE A 24 15.61 26.06 20.44
C PHE A 24 14.62 26.86 21.29
N ASP A 25 13.84 27.77 20.69
CA ASP A 25 12.77 28.47 21.40
C ASP A 25 11.75 27.48 21.98
N ARG A 26 11.27 26.54 21.17
CA ARG A 26 10.36 25.46 21.61
C ARG A 26 10.96 24.57 22.69
N LEU A 27 12.22 24.15 22.51
CA LEU A 27 12.93 23.35 23.51
C LEU A 27 13.08 24.15 24.82
N SER A 28 13.33 25.45 24.74
CA SER A 28 13.46 26.32 25.91
C SER A 28 12.13 26.49 26.65
N GLU A 29 11.01 26.66 25.92
CA GLU A 29 9.66 26.71 26.50
C GLU A 29 9.33 25.40 27.23
N GLU A 30 9.59 24.26 26.60
CA GLU A 30 9.35 22.95 27.20
C GLU A 30 10.29 22.69 28.40
N ILE A 31 11.55 23.12 28.36
CA ILE A 31 12.47 23.04 29.52
C ILE A 31 11.97 23.89 30.68
N LEU A 32 11.42 25.08 30.40
CA LEU A 32 10.82 25.95 31.41
C LEU A 32 9.53 25.35 31.99
N GLU A 33 8.76 24.60 31.20
CA GLU A 33 7.54 23.92 31.63
C GLU A 33 7.84 22.63 32.42
N ALA A 34 8.71 21.77 31.91
CA ALA A 34 9.05 20.49 32.51
C ALA A 34 10.04 20.61 33.69
N GLY A 35 10.86 21.66 33.72
CA GLY A 35 11.89 21.85 34.75
C GLY A 35 13.12 20.94 34.65
N ASP A 36 13.08 19.94 33.75
CA ASP A 36 14.21 19.05 33.39
C ASP A 36 14.33 18.92 31.87
N VAL A 37 15.56 19.03 31.36
CA VAL A 37 15.93 18.89 29.96
C VAL A 37 15.60 17.50 29.40
N ASN A 38 15.77 16.45 30.20
CA ASN A 38 15.47 15.09 29.73
C ASN A 38 13.97 14.86 29.54
N GLU A 39 13.16 15.45 30.42
CA GLU A 39 11.71 15.38 30.34
C GLU A 39 11.20 16.18 29.14
N ALA A 40 11.74 17.37 28.95
CA ALA A 40 11.43 18.22 27.80
C ALA A 40 11.75 17.53 26.46
N LEU A 41 12.92 16.92 26.32
CA LEU A 41 13.29 16.19 25.09
C LEU A 41 12.38 14.98 24.84
N ARG A 42 11.93 14.29 25.90
CA ARG A 42 11.00 13.16 25.78
C ARG A 42 9.63 13.61 25.32
N ASN A 43 9.11 14.70 25.89
CA ASN A 43 7.82 15.25 25.51
C ASN A 43 7.85 15.76 24.07
N LEU A 44 8.88 16.51 23.71
CA LEU A 44 9.10 17.00 22.35
C LEU A 44 9.21 15.87 21.33
N TYR A 45 9.88 14.75 21.66
CA TYR A 45 9.95 13.58 20.78
C TYR A 45 8.62 12.81 20.69
N ALA A 46 7.89 12.72 21.80
CA ALA A 46 6.61 12.04 21.86
C ALA A 46 5.52 12.80 21.09
N GLU A 47 5.52 14.12 21.21
CA GLU A 47 4.53 15.04 20.63
C GLU A 47 4.91 15.46 19.20
N GLY A 48 6.18 15.75 18.96
CA GLY A 48 6.71 16.24 17.69
C GLY A 48 6.80 17.75 17.63
N PHE A 49 7.49 18.25 16.60
CA PHE A 49 7.65 19.68 16.37
C PHE A 49 6.41 20.23 15.68
N HIS A 50 5.55 20.88 16.47
CA HIS A 50 4.45 21.68 15.96
C HIS A 50 4.81 23.15 16.12
N SER A 51 4.16 24.01 15.35
CA SER A 51 4.38 25.43 15.44
C SER A 51 3.03 26.12 15.29
N ASP A 52 2.58 26.78 16.35
CA ASP A 52 1.23 27.35 16.45
C ASP A 52 1.11 28.76 15.88
N ARG A 53 2.16 29.31 15.26
CA ARG A 53 2.01 30.58 14.55
C ARG A 53 1.30 30.31 13.21
N PRO A 54 0.46 31.23 12.71
CA PRO A 54 0.01 31.18 11.33
C PRO A 54 1.09 31.80 10.44
N ASP A 55 1.63 31.09 9.45
CA ASP A 55 2.43 31.73 8.40
C ASP A 55 1.52 32.64 7.56
N PRO A 56 1.78 33.96 7.48
CA PRO A 56 0.96 34.90 6.74
C PRO A 56 1.00 34.71 5.21
N ARG A 57 1.83 33.78 4.69
CA ARG A 57 2.01 33.54 3.26
C ARG A 57 1.34 32.28 2.73
N VAL A 58 0.58 31.55 3.55
CA VAL A 58 -0.01 30.26 3.15
C VAL A 58 -1.53 30.39 3.03
N ASP A 59 -1.99 30.70 1.81
CA ASP A 59 -3.37 30.48 1.40
C ASP A 59 -3.62 28.97 1.29
N GLY A 60 -4.34 28.39 2.26
CA GLY A 60 -4.90 27.04 2.16
C GLY A 60 -4.40 26.06 3.21
N GLU A 61 -5.29 25.79 4.17
CA GLU A 61 -5.48 24.51 4.87
C GLU A 61 -4.25 23.60 5.05
N ARG A 62 -3.23 24.09 5.79
CA ARG A 62 -2.31 23.33 6.65
C ARG A 62 -1.32 24.34 7.22
N GLY A 63 -1.52 24.73 8.48
CA GLY A 63 -0.63 25.65 9.17
C GLY A 63 0.81 25.13 9.14
N HIS A 64 1.69 25.91 8.52
CA HIS A 64 3.13 25.78 8.63
C HIS A 64 3.60 27.02 9.37
N SER A 65 4.40 26.91 10.42
CA SER A 65 5.09 28.09 10.99
C SER A 65 6.35 27.74 11.76
N THR A 66 7.12 26.83 11.25
CA THR A 66 8.54 26.72 11.51
C THR A 66 9.03 26.10 10.22
N GLY A 67 10.01 26.68 9.53
CA GLY A 67 10.47 26.09 8.27
C GLY A 67 10.99 24.65 8.42
N ILE A 68 11.20 24.19 9.66
CA ILE A 68 11.19 22.79 10.05
C ILE A 68 9.81 22.21 9.76
N ARG A 69 9.72 21.44 8.67
CA ARG A 69 8.51 20.67 8.32
C ARG A 69 7.92 20.04 9.58
N PRO A 70 6.61 20.22 9.88
CA PRO A 70 6.01 19.64 11.08
C PRO A 70 6.30 18.14 11.09
N VAL A 71 7.17 17.73 12.01
CA VAL A 71 7.53 16.33 12.20
C VAL A 71 6.59 15.82 13.28
N GLY A 72 5.58 15.08 12.87
CA GLY A 72 4.68 14.42 13.81
C GLY A 72 5.51 13.54 14.77
N GLY A 73 5.20 13.60 16.06
CA GLY A 73 5.92 12.83 17.08
C GLY A 73 5.70 11.33 16.96
N LEU A 74 6.35 10.57 17.85
CA LEU A 74 6.20 9.11 17.90
C LEU A 74 4.74 8.67 18.05
N LYS A 75 3.91 9.47 18.74
CA LYS A 75 2.46 9.22 18.87
C LYS A 75 1.75 9.28 17.50
N ASP A 76 2.15 10.20 16.63
CA ASP A 76 1.57 10.34 15.30
C ASP A 76 2.04 9.23 14.34
N LEU A 77 3.31 8.82 14.43
CA LEU A 77 3.79 7.64 13.71
C LEU A 77 3.00 6.39 14.10
N ARG A 78 2.78 6.17 15.41
CA ARG A 78 1.99 5.05 15.91
C ARG A 78 0.56 5.08 15.34
N ARG A 79 -0.08 6.26 15.36
CA ARG A 79 -1.42 6.45 14.79
C ARG A 79 -1.46 6.08 13.30
N ARG A 80 -0.48 6.55 12.51
CA ARG A 80 -0.36 6.21 11.09
C ARG A 80 -0.14 4.72 10.85
N LEU A 81 0.67 4.06 11.67
CA LEU A 81 0.86 2.60 11.59
C LEU A 81 -0.41 1.82 11.90
N GLU A 82 -1.18 2.26 12.89
CA GLU A 82 -2.48 1.66 13.22
C GLU A 82 -3.48 1.81 12.08
N GLU A 83 -3.50 2.97 11.44
CA GLU A 83 -4.33 3.22 10.27
C GLU A 83 -3.91 2.37 9.07
N LEU A 84 -2.61 2.28 8.77
CA LEU A 84 -2.08 1.40 7.73
C LEU A 84 -2.40 -0.07 8.02
N ARG A 85 -2.36 -0.49 9.28
CA ARG A 85 -2.75 -1.84 9.69
C ARG A 85 -4.23 -2.08 9.44
N ARG A 86 -5.10 -1.14 9.80
CA ARG A 86 -6.55 -1.22 9.56
C ARG A 86 -6.86 -1.31 8.06
N LEU A 87 -6.26 -0.43 7.26
CA LEU A 87 -6.43 -0.44 5.81
C LEU A 87 -5.97 -1.77 5.22
N ASN A 88 -4.81 -2.29 5.64
CA ASN A 88 -4.39 -3.62 5.21
C ASN A 88 -5.43 -4.68 5.58
N GLN A 89 -5.94 -4.70 6.81
CA GLN A 89 -6.98 -5.68 7.20
C GLN A 89 -8.24 -5.57 6.33
N GLU A 90 -8.71 -4.36 6.04
CA GLU A 90 -9.84 -4.11 5.16
C GLU A 90 -9.56 -4.55 3.70
N TYR A 91 -8.36 -4.28 3.20
CA TYR A 91 -7.93 -4.75 1.89
C TYR A 91 -7.70 -6.26 1.82
N PHE A 92 -7.35 -6.92 2.94
CA PHE A 92 -7.11 -8.36 3.04
C PHE A 92 -8.40 -9.18 3.24
N ASP A 93 -9.59 -8.57 3.28
CA ASP A 93 -10.87 -9.23 2.94
C ASP A 93 -10.96 -9.55 1.43
N LEU A 94 -9.84 -10.02 0.85
CA LEU A 94 -9.71 -10.55 -0.50
C LEU A 94 -10.53 -11.82 -0.72
N GLU A 95 -11.17 -12.37 0.32
CA GLU A 95 -11.99 -13.57 0.22
C GLU A 95 -13.11 -13.41 -0.82
N SER A 96 -13.67 -12.22 -1.00
CA SER A 96 -14.73 -11.97 -1.98
C SER A 96 -14.21 -11.92 -3.43
N PRO A 97 -13.27 -11.01 -3.82
CA PRO A 97 -12.75 -10.98 -5.19
C PRO A 97 -11.95 -12.24 -5.57
N LEU A 98 -11.28 -12.91 -4.62
CA LEU A 98 -10.60 -14.19 -4.91
C LEU A 98 -11.59 -15.34 -5.12
N ARG A 99 -12.76 -15.31 -4.47
CA ARG A 99 -13.82 -16.30 -4.68
C ARG A 99 -14.40 -16.19 -6.08
N GLU A 100 -14.65 -14.97 -6.58
CA GLU A 100 -15.12 -14.75 -7.95
C GLU A 100 -14.10 -15.28 -8.99
N ILE A 101 -12.80 -15.02 -8.78
CA ILE A 101 -11.74 -15.57 -9.64
C ILE A 101 -11.71 -17.11 -9.56
N SER A 102 -11.85 -17.68 -8.37
CA SER A 102 -11.87 -19.13 -8.18
C SER A 102 -13.07 -19.78 -8.88
N GLU A 103 -14.25 -19.15 -8.83
CA GLU A 103 -15.45 -19.61 -9.53
C GLU A 103 -15.27 -19.55 -11.05
N GLN A 104 -14.76 -18.43 -11.58
CA GLN A 104 -14.47 -18.29 -13.02
C GLN A 104 -13.45 -19.32 -13.52
N LEU A 105 -12.38 -19.57 -12.75
CA LEU A 105 -11.39 -20.60 -13.11
C LEU A 105 -12.00 -21.99 -13.10
N GLN A 106 -12.89 -22.29 -12.16
CA GLN A 106 -13.58 -23.58 -12.10
C GLN A 106 -14.49 -23.78 -13.32
N ASP A 107 -15.21 -22.74 -13.74
CA ASP A 107 -16.06 -22.77 -14.94
C ASP A 107 -15.25 -23.01 -16.22
N VAL A 108 -14.08 -22.37 -16.34
CA VAL A 108 -13.15 -22.61 -17.46
C VAL A 108 -12.67 -24.06 -17.47
N VAL A 109 -12.25 -24.60 -16.32
CA VAL A 109 -11.80 -25.99 -16.21
C VAL A 109 -12.91 -26.96 -16.62
N ASN A 110 -14.13 -26.75 -16.13
CA ASN A 110 -15.28 -27.59 -16.49
C ASN A 110 -15.57 -27.54 -18.00
N THR A 111 -15.54 -26.34 -18.59
CA THR A 111 -15.79 -26.15 -20.02
C THR A 111 -14.72 -26.83 -20.88
N GLU A 112 -13.45 -26.78 -20.46
CA GLU A 112 -12.35 -27.45 -21.15
C GLU A 112 -12.47 -28.97 -21.04
N LEU A 113 -12.83 -29.50 -19.86
CA LEU A 113 -13.08 -30.93 -19.69
C LEU A 113 -14.22 -31.42 -20.60
N ASP A 114 -15.37 -30.74 -20.60
CA ASP A 114 -16.49 -31.07 -21.48
C ASP A 114 -16.11 -30.97 -22.97
N GLY A 115 -15.26 -30.00 -23.31
CA GLY A 115 -14.75 -29.82 -24.66
C GLY A 115 -13.79 -30.93 -25.09
N ILE A 116 -12.97 -31.46 -24.17
CA ILE A 116 -12.10 -32.61 -24.41
C ILE A 116 -12.94 -33.86 -24.63
N ASP A 117 -13.92 -34.12 -23.76
CA ASP A 117 -14.78 -35.29 -23.85
C ASP A 117 -15.56 -35.34 -25.16
N ARG A 118 -16.07 -34.19 -25.62
CA ARG A 118 -16.75 -34.09 -26.91
C ARG A 118 -15.83 -34.43 -28.09
N ARG A 119 -14.62 -33.86 -28.10
CA ARG A 119 -13.63 -34.13 -29.16
C ARG A 119 -13.16 -35.59 -29.14
N LEU A 120 -13.05 -36.19 -27.95
CA LEU A 120 -12.70 -37.60 -27.78
C LEU A 120 -13.80 -38.50 -28.34
N ALA A 121 -15.07 -38.19 -28.04
CA ALA A 121 -16.22 -38.92 -28.57
C ALA A 121 -16.31 -38.82 -30.10
N GLU A 122 -16.18 -37.61 -30.65
CA GLU A 122 -16.15 -37.38 -32.11
C GLU A 122 -15.00 -38.18 -32.76
N ALA A 123 -13.78 -38.10 -32.21
CA ALA A 123 -12.64 -38.85 -32.74
C ALA A 123 -12.86 -40.37 -32.70
N SER A 124 -13.47 -40.88 -31.63
CA SER A 124 -13.84 -42.30 -31.51
C SER A 124 -14.87 -42.71 -32.57
N GLU A 125 -15.88 -41.88 -32.81
CA GLU A 125 -16.92 -42.13 -33.81
C GLU A 125 -16.37 -42.07 -35.25
N TYR A 126 -15.46 -41.15 -35.54
CA TYR A 126 -14.73 -41.11 -36.82
C TYR A 126 -13.89 -42.37 -37.03
N LEU A 127 -13.19 -42.85 -36.01
CA LEU A 127 -12.41 -44.08 -36.06
C LEU A 127 -13.30 -45.30 -36.34
N ASP A 128 -14.42 -45.42 -35.63
CA ASP A 128 -15.34 -46.56 -35.80
C ASP A 128 -15.94 -46.59 -37.21
N ASN A 129 -16.47 -45.45 -37.67
CA ASN A 129 -17.01 -45.29 -39.02
C ASN A 129 -15.97 -45.53 -40.13
N SER A 130 -14.71 -45.12 -39.91
CA SER A 130 -13.62 -45.39 -40.85
C SER A 130 -13.30 -46.88 -40.93
N SER A 131 -13.30 -47.57 -39.79
CA SER A 131 -13.06 -49.02 -39.70
C SER A 131 -14.19 -49.84 -40.33
N GLU A 132 -15.43 -49.35 -40.22
CA GLU A 132 -16.61 -49.99 -40.82
C GLU A 132 -16.67 -49.77 -42.34
N SER A 133 -16.29 -48.58 -42.82
CA SER A 133 -16.13 -48.29 -44.26
C SER A 133 -15.02 -49.14 -44.91
N GLU A 134 -13.88 -49.31 -44.24
CA GLU A 134 -12.79 -50.19 -44.71
C GLU A 134 -13.23 -51.66 -44.75
N ARG A 135 -13.94 -52.14 -43.72
CA ARG A 135 -14.51 -53.50 -43.69
C ARG A 135 -15.54 -53.74 -44.79
N SER A 136 -16.42 -52.77 -45.06
CA SER A 136 -17.37 -52.86 -46.18
C SER A 136 -16.69 -52.84 -47.55
N SER A 137 -15.55 -52.15 -47.69
CA SER A 137 -14.79 -52.12 -48.96
C SER A 137 -14.00 -53.40 -49.26
N LEU A 138 -13.71 -54.21 -48.24
CA LEU A 138 -12.94 -55.46 -48.33
C LEU A 138 -13.81 -56.73 -48.29
N GLY A 139 -15.14 -56.59 -48.20
CA GLY A 139 -16.10 -57.70 -48.25
C GLY A 139 -16.54 -58.03 -49.68
N PHE A 140 -16.39 -59.29 -50.07
CA PHE A 140 -17.02 -59.93 -51.23
C PHE A 140 -18.55 -59.94 -51.14
#